data_AF-A0A074RPZ8-F1
#
_entry.id   AF-A0A074RPZ8-F1
#
_cell.length_a   1.000
_cell.length_b   1.000
_cell.length_c   1.000
_cell.angle_alpha   90.00
_cell.angle_beta   90.00
_cell.angle_gamma   90.00
#
_symmetry.space_group_name_H-M   'P 1'
#
loop_
_entity.id
_entity.type
_entity.pdbx_description
1 polymer ?
#
loop_
_entity_poly.entity_id
_entity_poly.type
_entity_poly.pdbx_seq_one_letter_code
_entity_poly.pdbx_strand_id
1 'polypeptide(L)'
;MAFWIILGAIALVGSYLFILNKRLTTPDPSVLIRRAVFMSDDELAKVTVPTPQDMAEAMKAHGPTTGKAYSVIGGSGLVGQYIVRTLLARGETLVRIIDFTEPKVSGDSDVGAIDSLFRAEFVRADVPDYISVVIHTVAAIRNFERLAYVKHLSYQVNVHGTRNIIKACQELGTVDALVYTSSAAVLVRPSKYLWLGLFGTRPGAVVGDDTQEDIPRLTNHYISTKIEGEKLVRAANGGKGIRTGILRPGMCVQRGCLFLHLQ
;
A
#
# COMPACT_ATOMS: atom_id res chain seq x y z
N MET A 1 -8.67 52.09 23.10
CA MET A 1 -7.74 50.94 22.96
C MET A 1 -8.44 49.65 22.54
N ALA A 2 -9.53 49.22 23.20
CA ALA A 2 -10.22 47.97 22.88
C ALA A 2 -10.66 47.83 21.40
N PHE A 3 -11.18 48.90 20.79
CA PHE A 3 -11.59 48.90 19.38
C PHE A 3 -10.45 48.54 18.42
N TRP A 4 -9.28 49.16 18.57
CA TRP A 4 -8.11 48.89 17.73
C TRP A 4 -7.54 47.49 17.93
N ILE A 5 -7.60 46.97 19.17
CA ILE A 5 -7.20 45.59 19.47
C ILE A 5 -8.13 44.61 18.77
N ILE A 6 -9.45 44.84 18.83
CA ILE A 6 -10.45 43.99 18.16
C ILE A 6 -10.27 44.05 16.64
N LEU A 7 -10.10 45.25 16.07
CA LEU A 7 -9.89 45.41 14.63
C LEU A 7 -8.59 44.72 14.17
N GLY A 8 -7.51 44.84 14.94
CA GLY A 8 -6.25 44.16 14.68
C GLY A 8 -6.38 42.64 14.74
N ALA A 9 -7.12 42.11 15.71
CA ALA A 9 -7.38 40.67 15.82
C ALA A 9 -8.21 40.14 14.63
N ILE A 10 -9.26 40.86 14.22
CA ILE A 10 -10.08 40.51 13.05
C ILE A 10 -9.23 40.50 11.78
N ALA A 11 -8.40 41.53 11.57
CA ALA A 11 -7.52 41.61 10.41
C ALA A 11 -6.52 40.44 10.40
N LEU A 12 -5.89 40.12 11.53
CA LEU A 12 -4.93 39.03 11.64
C LEU A 12 -5.57 37.66 11.38
N VAL A 13 -6.74 37.38 11.97
CA VAL A 13 -7.49 36.14 11.72
C VAL A 13 -7.95 36.06 10.27
N GLY A 14 -8.48 37.16 9.71
CA GLY A 14 -8.91 37.24 8.32
C GLY A 14 -7.77 36.98 7.34
N SER A 15 -6.62 37.62 7.54
CA SER A 15 -5.40 37.38 6.75
C SER A 15 -4.91 35.95 6.88
N TYR A 16 -4.89 35.38 8.11
CA TYR A 16 -4.51 34.00 8.33
C TYR A 16 -5.42 33.03 7.56
N LEU A 17 -6.75 33.19 7.66
CA LEU A 17 -7.72 32.35 6.97
C LEU A 17 -7.62 32.51 5.45
N PHE A 18 -7.40 33.72 4.95
CA PHE A 18 -7.22 33.97 3.52
C PHE A 18 -5.96 33.25 2.98
N ILE A 19 -4.82 33.37 3.66
CA ILE A 19 -3.57 32.70 3.26
C ILE A 19 -3.71 31.18 3.40
N LEU A 20 -4.36 30.70 4.47
CA LEU A 20 -4.64 29.28 4.66
C LEU A 20 -5.52 28.73 3.54
N ASN A 21 -6.60 29.42 3.20
CA ASN A 21 -7.49 29.04 2.11
C ASN A 21 -6.74 28.97 0.78
N LYS A 22 -5.97 30.02 0.45
CA LYS A 22 -5.13 30.02 -0.75
C LYS A 22 -4.18 28.83 -0.77
N ARG A 23 -3.57 28.47 0.35
CA ARG A 23 -2.66 27.32 0.45
C ARG A 23 -3.36 25.97 0.32
N LEU A 24 -4.60 25.85 0.79
CA LEU A 24 -5.37 24.60 0.69
C LEU A 24 -5.96 24.40 -0.71
N THR A 25 -6.19 25.48 -1.45
CA THR A 25 -6.82 25.44 -2.79
C THR A 25 -5.84 25.58 -3.95
N THR A 26 -4.60 26.02 -3.70
CA THR A 26 -3.57 26.15 -4.74
C THR A 26 -2.42 25.16 -4.51
N PRO A 27 -1.96 24.45 -5.56
CA PRO A 27 -0.80 23.57 -5.45
C PRO A 27 0.47 24.38 -5.16
N ASP A 28 1.43 23.76 -4.47
CA ASP A 28 2.72 24.39 -4.20
C ASP A 28 3.46 24.68 -5.53
N PRO A 29 3.99 25.89 -5.75
CA PRO A 29 4.67 26.25 -6.99
C PRO A 29 5.81 25.30 -7.37
N SER A 30 6.49 24.69 -6.38
CA SER A 30 7.55 23.70 -6.65
C SER A 30 7.04 22.43 -7.35
N VAL A 31 5.76 22.10 -7.18
CA VAL A 31 5.11 20.98 -7.88
C VAL A 31 4.91 21.31 -9.36
N LEU A 32 4.79 22.59 -9.74
CA LEU A 32 4.66 22.99 -11.15
C LEU A 32 5.94 22.68 -11.96
N ILE A 33 7.11 22.70 -11.31
CA ILE A 33 8.39 22.30 -11.92
C ILE A 33 8.43 20.78 -12.15
N ARG A 34 7.78 20.01 -11.27
CA ARG A 34 7.65 18.55 -11.37
C ARG A 34 6.32 18.12 -11.99
N ARG A 35 5.61 19.03 -12.65
CA ARG A 35 4.31 18.72 -13.24
C ARG A 35 4.54 17.61 -14.26
N ALA A 36 3.81 16.51 -14.10
CA ALA A 36 3.79 15.48 -15.12
C ALA A 36 3.42 16.16 -16.45
N VAL A 37 4.23 15.93 -17.48
CA VAL A 37 3.89 16.37 -18.83
C VAL A 37 2.55 15.74 -19.16
N PHE A 38 1.57 16.57 -19.56
CA PHE A 38 0.28 16.05 -19.95
C PHE A 38 0.49 15.18 -21.19
N MET A 39 0.36 13.87 -21.03
CA MET A 39 0.51 12.94 -22.15
C MET A 39 -0.82 12.84 -22.87
N SER A 40 -0.80 12.90 -24.20
CA SER A 40 -2.00 12.57 -24.97
C SER A 40 -2.36 11.09 -24.81
N ASP A 41 -3.59 10.70 -25.14
CA ASP A 41 -4.00 9.28 -25.11
C ASP A 41 -3.10 8.42 -26.04
N ASP A 42 -2.65 8.98 -27.16
CA ASP A 42 -1.71 8.34 -28.10
C ASP A 42 -0.32 8.15 -27.48
N GLU A 43 0.15 9.10 -26.68
CA GLU A 43 1.42 8.99 -25.96
C GLU A 43 1.31 7.98 -24.81
N LEU A 44 0.20 8.01 -24.07
CA LEU A 44 -0.06 7.05 -22.99
C LEU A 44 -0.19 5.62 -23.53
N ALA A 45 -0.77 5.44 -24.72
CA ALA A 45 -0.84 4.15 -25.40
C ALA A 45 0.54 3.59 -25.77
N LYS A 46 1.54 4.45 -25.97
CA LYS A 46 2.94 4.07 -26.24
C LYS A 46 3.73 3.76 -24.97
N VAL A 47 3.24 4.17 -23.79
CA VAL A 47 3.91 3.87 -22.52
C VAL A 47 3.82 2.37 -22.24
N THR A 48 4.98 1.71 -22.27
CA THR A 48 5.08 0.30 -21.90
C THR A 48 4.92 0.16 -20.39
N VAL A 49 3.77 -0.35 -19.96
CA VAL A 49 3.55 -0.73 -18.57
C VAL A 49 3.98 -2.18 -18.42
N PRO A 50 4.90 -2.50 -17.49
CA PRO A 50 5.34 -3.88 -17.26
C PRO A 50 4.14 -4.80 -17.01
N THR A 51 4.00 -5.80 -17.85
CA THR A 51 3.01 -6.86 -17.75
C THR A 51 3.44 -7.89 -16.70
N PRO A 52 2.51 -8.74 -16.20
CA PRO A 52 2.89 -9.89 -15.38
C PRO A 52 3.92 -10.81 -16.06
N GLN A 53 3.91 -10.90 -17.39
CA GLN A 53 4.89 -11.64 -18.18
C GLN A 53 6.27 -10.98 -18.11
N ASP A 54 6.36 -9.66 -18.30
CA ASP A 54 7.62 -8.91 -18.15
C ASP A 54 8.19 -9.06 -16.74
N MET A 55 7.33 -8.99 -15.73
CA MET A 55 7.73 -9.24 -14.34
C MET A 55 8.19 -10.69 -14.12
N ALA A 56 7.53 -11.65 -14.74
CA ALA A 56 7.92 -13.06 -14.64
C ALA A 56 9.25 -13.34 -15.34
N GLU A 57 9.52 -12.71 -16.48
CA GLU A 57 10.82 -12.77 -17.16
C GLU A 57 11.94 -12.16 -16.30
N ALA A 58 11.68 -10.99 -15.71
CA ALA A 58 12.61 -10.40 -14.75
C ALA A 58 12.85 -11.32 -13.54
N MET A 59 11.80 -11.97 -13.02
CA MET A 59 11.95 -12.95 -11.95
C MET A 59 12.72 -14.20 -12.38
N LYS A 60 12.54 -14.68 -13.61
CA LYS A 60 13.31 -15.81 -14.18
C LYS A 60 14.81 -15.48 -14.27
N ALA A 61 15.16 -14.23 -14.53
CA ALA A 61 16.55 -13.77 -14.50
C ALA A 61 17.17 -13.87 -13.09
N HIS A 62 16.35 -13.77 -12.03
CA HIS A 62 16.80 -13.96 -10.64
C HIS A 62 16.76 -15.42 -10.16
N GLY A 63 16.22 -16.34 -10.96
CA GLY A 63 16.23 -17.77 -10.67
C GLY A 63 15.06 -18.53 -11.32
N PRO A 64 15.20 -19.86 -11.52
CA PRO A 64 14.13 -20.69 -12.08
C PRO A 64 12.93 -20.80 -11.13
N THR A 65 11.91 -21.55 -11.56
CA THR A 65 10.78 -21.93 -10.71
C THR A 65 11.28 -22.58 -9.41
N THR A 66 10.67 -22.18 -8.30
CA THR A 66 11.10 -22.64 -6.98
C THR A 66 10.45 -23.96 -6.58
N GLY A 67 9.30 -24.31 -7.18
CA GLY A 67 8.53 -25.50 -6.82
C GLY A 67 7.88 -25.41 -5.44
N LYS A 68 7.91 -24.22 -4.80
CA LYS A 68 7.35 -23.99 -3.47
C LYS A 68 5.84 -23.78 -3.55
N ALA A 69 5.15 -24.09 -2.45
CA ALA A 69 3.74 -23.74 -2.28
C ALA A 69 3.60 -22.29 -1.80
N TYR A 70 2.95 -21.45 -2.60
CA TYR A 70 2.69 -20.03 -2.34
C TYR A 70 1.23 -19.81 -1.93
N SER A 71 1.02 -19.09 -0.84
CA SER A 71 -0.31 -18.60 -0.45
C SER A 71 -0.32 -17.07 -0.45
N VAL A 72 -1.19 -16.48 -1.26
CA VAL A 72 -1.37 -15.04 -1.37
C VAL A 72 -2.67 -14.65 -0.64
N ILE A 73 -2.51 -14.10 0.56
CA ILE A 73 -3.63 -13.67 1.41
C ILE A 73 -4.01 -12.25 1.02
N GLY A 74 -5.22 -12.06 0.50
CA GLY A 74 -5.63 -10.84 -0.21
C GLY A 74 -5.33 -10.92 -1.71
N GLY A 75 -5.20 -12.14 -2.23
CA GLY A 75 -4.82 -12.42 -3.61
C GLY A 75 -5.87 -11.99 -4.65
N SER A 76 -7.12 -11.76 -4.24
CA SER A 76 -8.16 -11.24 -5.14
C SER A 76 -8.13 -9.72 -5.26
N GLY A 77 -7.41 -9.03 -4.38
CA GLY A 77 -7.18 -7.59 -4.45
C GLY A 77 -6.21 -7.19 -5.56
N LEU A 78 -6.07 -5.88 -5.79
CA LEU A 78 -5.24 -5.31 -6.86
C LEU A 78 -3.82 -5.90 -6.91
N VAL A 79 -3.02 -5.67 -5.87
CA VAL A 79 -1.62 -6.13 -5.82
C VAL A 79 -1.54 -7.65 -5.78
N GLY A 80 -2.49 -8.29 -5.07
CA GLY A 80 -2.58 -9.74 -4.95
C GLY A 80 -2.69 -10.45 -6.29
N GLN A 81 -3.57 -9.98 -7.17
CA GLN A 81 -3.76 -10.60 -8.49
C GLN A 81 -2.51 -10.51 -9.36
N TYR A 82 -1.80 -9.37 -9.33
CA TYR A 82 -0.52 -9.23 -10.05
C TYR A 82 0.54 -10.19 -9.51
N ILE A 83 0.64 -10.34 -8.20
CA ILE A 83 1.57 -11.31 -7.58
C ILE A 83 1.24 -12.74 -8.03
N VAL A 84 -0.04 -13.14 -7.97
CA VAL A 84 -0.48 -14.48 -8.39
C VAL A 84 -0.15 -14.72 -9.87
N ARG A 85 -0.53 -13.79 -10.76
CA ARG A 85 -0.24 -13.89 -12.20
C ARG A 85 1.25 -14.00 -12.48
N THR A 86 2.07 -13.24 -11.76
CA THR A 86 3.53 -13.27 -11.94
C THR A 86 4.13 -14.59 -11.46
N LEU A 87 3.67 -15.15 -10.33
CA LEU A 87 4.10 -16.47 -9.86
C LEU A 87 3.76 -17.57 -10.86
N LEU A 88 2.55 -17.56 -11.40
CA LEU A 88 2.10 -18.52 -12.40
C LEU A 88 2.85 -18.37 -13.74
N ALA A 89 3.10 -17.13 -14.18
CA ALA A 89 3.87 -16.84 -15.40
C ALA A 89 5.36 -17.19 -15.24
N ARG A 90 5.90 -17.14 -14.02
CA ARG A 90 7.22 -17.69 -13.71
C ARG A 90 7.25 -19.22 -13.88
N GLY A 91 6.11 -19.88 -13.70
CA GLY A 91 5.92 -21.32 -13.84
C GLY A 91 5.66 -22.05 -12.52
N GLU A 92 5.35 -21.32 -11.44
CA GLU A 92 4.92 -21.96 -10.20
C GLU A 92 3.57 -22.65 -10.40
N THR A 93 3.42 -23.86 -9.89
CA THR A 93 2.19 -24.66 -10.03
C THR A 93 1.36 -24.68 -8.75
N LEU A 94 2.00 -24.49 -7.60
CA LEU A 94 1.36 -24.51 -6.29
C LEU A 94 1.11 -23.07 -5.80
N VAL A 95 0.16 -22.39 -6.43
CA VAL A 95 -0.24 -21.01 -6.05
C VAL A 95 -1.68 -21.02 -5.57
N ARG A 96 -1.91 -20.46 -4.38
CA ARG A 96 -3.22 -20.37 -3.76
C ARG A 96 -3.59 -18.92 -3.44
N ILE A 97 -4.83 -18.57 -3.71
CA ILE A 97 -5.46 -17.31 -3.37
C ILE A 97 -6.32 -17.52 -2.13
N ILE A 98 -6.04 -16.77 -1.07
CA ILE A 98 -6.87 -16.73 0.14
C ILE A 98 -7.51 -15.35 0.20
N ASP A 99 -8.82 -15.28 0.03
CA ASP A 99 -9.54 -14.01 0.09
C ASP A 99 -11.02 -14.25 0.46
N PHE A 100 -11.72 -13.19 0.88
CA PHE A 100 -13.15 -13.23 1.14
C PHE A 100 -13.95 -13.27 -0.18
N THR A 101 -13.47 -12.53 -1.19
CA THR A 101 -14.11 -12.43 -2.50
C THR A 101 -13.26 -13.14 -3.54
N GLU A 102 -13.88 -13.80 -4.51
CA GLU A 102 -13.15 -14.39 -5.63
C GLU A 102 -12.48 -13.29 -6.48
N PRO A 103 -11.35 -13.61 -7.16
CA PRO A 103 -10.68 -12.67 -8.04
C PRO A 103 -11.65 -12.17 -9.12
N LYS A 104 -11.86 -10.85 -9.16
CA LYS A 104 -12.61 -10.25 -10.26
C LYS A 104 -11.69 -10.12 -11.47
N VAL A 105 -12.11 -10.71 -12.57
CA VAL A 105 -11.47 -10.51 -13.87
C VAL A 105 -11.91 -9.15 -14.40
N SER A 106 -10.99 -8.18 -14.49
CA SER A 106 -11.28 -6.90 -15.15
C SER A 106 -11.48 -7.13 -16.65
N GLY A 107 -12.51 -6.52 -17.25
CA GLY A 107 -12.88 -6.73 -18.66
C GLY A 107 -11.80 -6.36 -19.69
N ASP A 108 -10.81 -5.54 -19.31
CA ASP A 108 -9.64 -5.17 -20.14
C ASP A 108 -8.43 -6.11 -19.96
N SER A 109 -8.62 -7.26 -19.31
CA SER A 109 -7.54 -8.26 -19.20
C SER A 109 -7.34 -8.92 -20.55
N ASP A 110 -6.11 -8.92 -21.08
CA ASP A 110 -5.70 -9.85 -22.13
C ASP A 110 -6.25 -11.25 -21.81
N VAL A 111 -6.85 -11.91 -22.80
CA VAL A 111 -7.56 -13.19 -22.63
C VAL A 111 -6.68 -14.25 -21.92
N GLY A 112 -5.34 -14.19 -22.05
CA GLY A 112 -4.40 -15.05 -21.32
C GLY A 112 -4.21 -14.72 -19.83
N ALA A 113 -4.45 -13.48 -19.41
CA ALA A 113 -4.41 -13.07 -18.00
C ALA A 113 -5.66 -13.51 -17.21
N ILE A 114 -6.75 -13.80 -17.92
CA ILE A 114 -7.98 -14.40 -17.38
C ILE A 114 -7.74 -15.87 -17.05
N ASP A 115 -7.19 -16.62 -18.01
CA ASP A 115 -6.94 -18.06 -17.90
C ASP A 115 -5.94 -18.40 -16.78
N SER A 116 -4.89 -17.58 -16.63
CA SER A 116 -3.88 -17.83 -15.59
C SER A 116 -4.43 -17.78 -14.16
N LEU A 117 -5.29 -16.82 -13.80
CA LEU A 117 -5.81 -16.71 -12.42
C LEU A 117 -6.61 -17.94 -11.97
N PHE A 118 -7.32 -18.61 -12.90
CA PHE A 118 -8.07 -19.83 -12.61
C PHE A 118 -7.20 -21.06 -12.37
N ARG A 119 -5.90 -20.99 -12.70
CA ARG A 119 -4.93 -22.04 -12.36
C ARG A 119 -4.49 -21.99 -10.90
N ALA A 120 -4.72 -20.88 -10.21
CA ALA A 120 -4.51 -20.80 -8.77
C ALA A 120 -5.74 -21.37 -8.04
N GLU A 121 -5.49 -22.10 -6.96
CA GLU A 121 -6.56 -22.58 -6.10
C GLU A 121 -7.13 -21.41 -5.28
N PHE A 122 -8.45 -21.27 -5.22
CA PHE A 122 -9.11 -20.25 -4.42
C PHE A 122 -9.71 -20.86 -3.15
N VAL A 123 -9.40 -20.28 -2.00
CA VAL A 123 -9.93 -20.71 -0.70
C VAL A 123 -10.48 -19.53 0.08
N ARG A 124 -11.70 -19.69 0.59
CA ARG A 124 -12.27 -18.75 1.56
C ARG A 124 -11.81 -19.13 2.96
N ALA A 125 -11.00 -18.26 3.56
CA ALA A 125 -10.74 -18.16 5.00
C ALA A 125 -9.88 -19.25 5.69
N ASP A 126 -9.29 -20.22 4.98
CA ASP A 126 -8.44 -21.24 5.63
C ASP A 126 -6.97 -21.20 5.18
N VAL A 127 -6.05 -21.40 6.14
CA VAL A 127 -4.60 -21.50 5.91
C VAL A 127 -4.27 -22.99 5.86
N PRO A 128 -4.04 -23.59 4.67
CA PRO A 128 -3.99 -25.04 4.49
C PRO A 128 -2.76 -25.76 5.04
N ASP A 129 -2.86 -27.09 5.01
CA ASP A 129 -1.91 -28.08 5.51
C ASP A 129 -0.51 -28.06 4.84
N TYR A 130 -0.36 -27.43 3.66
CA TYR A 130 0.92 -27.38 2.93
C TYR A 130 1.21 -25.99 2.35
N ILE A 131 2.01 -25.18 3.07
CA ILE A 131 2.41 -23.85 2.60
C ILE A 131 3.88 -23.62 2.91
N SER A 132 4.66 -23.19 1.92
CA SER A 132 6.07 -22.84 2.12
C SER A 132 6.27 -21.32 2.20
N VAL A 133 5.53 -20.54 1.43
CA VAL A 133 5.68 -19.08 1.37
C VAL A 133 4.32 -18.40 1.48
N VAL A 134 4.17 -17.50 2.45
CA VAL A 134 2.97 -16.69 2.64
C VAL A 134 3.25 -15.25 2.23
N ILE A 135 2.40 -14.69 1.36
CA ILE A 135 2.43 -13.30 0.94
C ILE A 135 1.15 -12.63 1.44
N HIS A 136 1.28 -11.77 2.45
CA HIS A 136 0.18 -11.08 3.11
C HIS A 136 -0.02 -9.70 2.50
N THR A 137 -1.05 -9.57 1.65
CA THR A 137 -1.47 -8.33 1.00
C THR A 137 -2.77 -7.76 1.56
N VAL A 138 -3.47 -8.48 2.46
CA VAL A 138 -4.72 -8.00 3.07
C VAL A 138 -4.50 -6.71 3.85
N ALA A 139 -5.35 -5.74 3.58
CA ALA A 139 -5.47 -4.54 4.37
C ALA A 139 -6.86 -3.90 4.23
N ALA A 140 -7.40 -3.40 5.34
CA ALA A 140 -8.41 -2.36 5.31
C ALA A 140 -7.71 -1.01 5.04
N ILE A 141 -7.80 -0.52 3.80
CA ILE A 141 -7.16 0.74 3.38
C ILE A 141 -8.16 1.89 3.51
N ARG A 142 -8.15 2.54 4.67
CA ARG A 142 -9.07 3.66 4.99
C ARG A 142 -8.27 4.90 5.38
N ASN A 143 -7.62 5.50 4.38
CA ASN A 143 -6.69 6.63 4.55
C ASN A 143 -7.33 7.91 5.13
N PHE A 144 -8.66 8.02 5.06
CA PHE A 144 -9.44 9.14 5.57
C PHE A 144 -9.72 9.04 7.09
N GLU A 145 -9.47 7.89 7.72
CA GLU A 145 -9.81 7.67 9.13
C GLU A 145 -8.82 8.29 10.10
N ARG A 146 -9.27 9.33 10.81
CA ARG A 146 -8.47 10.01 11.84
C ARG A 146 -9.14 10.05 13.21
N LEU A 147 -10.43 9.71 13.27
CA LEU A 147 -11.23 9.79 14.49
C LEU A 147 -11.07 8.50 15.29
N ALA A 148 -10.76 8.65 16.59
CA ALA A 148 -10.39 7.52 17.45
C ALA A 148 -11.44 6.38 17.43
N TYR A 149 -12.74 6.71 17.36
CA TYR A 149 -13.81 5.73 17.39
C TYR A 149 -13.87 4.83 16.15
N VAL A 150 -13.27 5.21 15.00
CA VAL A 150 -13.22 4.35 13.80
C VAL A 150 -11.94 3.51 13.72
N LYS A 151 -10.97 3.71 14.62
CA LYS A 151 -9.69 2.97 14.60
C LYS A 151 -9.90 1.45 14.56
N HIS A 152 -10.91 0.95 15.28
CA HIS A 152 -11.19 -0.48 15.40
C HIS A 152 -11.43 -1.18 14.04
N LEU A 153 -12.03 -0.47 13.07
CA LEU A 153 -12.32 -1.01 11.74
C LEU A 153 -11.04 -1.41 10.99
N SER A 154 -10.05 -0.51 10.99
CA SER A 154 -8.73 -0.79 10.41
C SER A 154 -7.92 -1.76 11.29
N TYR A 155 -8.05 -1.67 12.62
CA TYR A 155 -7.28 -2.48 13.56
C TYR A 155 -7.61 -3.98 13.50
N GLN A 156 -8.89 -4.33 13.40
CA GLN A 156 -9.33 -5.72 13.30
C GLN A 156 -8.70 -6.44 12.10
N VAL A 157 -8.68 -5.81 10.93
CA VAL A 157 -8.11 -6.42 9.73
C VAL A 157 -6.58 -6.36 9.76
N ASN A 158 -6.02 -5.17 9.96
CA ASN A 158 -4.59 -4.95 9.72
C ASN A 158 -3.69 -5.46 10.84
N VAL A 159 -4.18 -5.50 12.09
CA VAL A 159 -3.40 -5.93 13.26
C VAL A 159 -3.82 -7.30 13.74
N HIS A 160 -5.10 -7.50 14.08
CA HIS A 160 -5.58 -8.80 14.54
C HIS A 160 -5.49 -9.86 13.43
N GLY A 161 -5.89 -9.53 12.20
CA GLY A 161 -5.71 -10.42 11.05
C GLY A 161 -4.25 -10.82 10.85
N THR A 162 -3.32 -9.86 10.91
CA THR A 162 -1.87 -10.14 10.82
C THR A 162 -1.38 -11.05 11.94
N ARG A 163 -1.83 -10.84 13.18
CA ARG A 163 -1.50 -11.72 14.32
C ARG A 163 -1.98 -13.15 14.10
N ASN A 164 -3.20 -13.31 13.58
CA ASN A 164 -3.76 -14.62 13.28
C ASN A 164 -2.97 -15.33 12.19
N ILE A 165 -2.56 -14.62 11.13
CA ILE A 165 -1.72 -15.17 10.06
C ILE A 165 -0.37 -15.64 10.61
N ILE A 166 0.30 -14.82 11.41
CA ILE A 166 1.58 -15.20 12.04
C ILE A 166 1.41 -16.46 12.88
N LYS A 167 0.35 -16.50 13.71
CA LYS A 167 0.05 -17.65 14.55
C LYS A 167 -0.20 -18.91 13.71
N ALA A 168 -1.01 -18.82 12.66
CA ALA A 168 -1.28 -19.94 11.75
C ALA A 168 0.00 -20.44 11.06
N CYS A 169 0.86 -19.54 10.56
CA CYS A 169 2.15 -19.92 9.97
C CYS A 169 3.02 -20.69 10.97
N GLN A 170 3.04 -20.22 12.22
CA GLN A 170 3.79 -20.84 13.32
C GLN A 170 3.18 -22.18 13.78
N GLU A 171 1.87 -22.36 13.69
CA GLU A 171 1.20 -23.62 14.07
C GLU A 171 1.38 -24.69 12.99
N LEU A 172 1.33 -24.30 11.71
CA LEU A 172 1.59 -25.21 10.60
C LEU A 172 3.03 -25.73 10.58
N GLY A 173 4.00 -24.89 10.92
CA GLY A 173 5.43 -25.27 11.00
C GLY A 173 6.09 -25.59 9.64
N THR A 174 5.34 -25.56 8.53
CA THR A 174 5.82 -25.79 7.16
C THR A 174 6.19 -24.51 6.42
N VAL A 175 5.86 -23.35 6.98
CA VAL A 175 6.10 -22.03 6.37
C VAL A 175 7.55 -21.59 6.54
N ASP A 176 8.29 -21.45 5.44
CA ASP A 176 9.66 -20.97 5.42
C ASP A 176 9.76 -19.44 5.50
N ALA A 177 8.78 -18.76 4.90
CA ALA A 177 8.82 -17.33 4.67
C ALA A 177 7.44 -16.66 4.73
N LEU A 178 7.35 -15.54 5.43
CA LEU A 178 6.20 -14.65 5.50
C LEU A 178 6.58 -13.26 4.99
N VAL A 179 6.01 -12.83 3.87
CA VAL A 179 6.18 -11.48 3.31
C VAL A 179 4.97 -10.65 3.66
N TYR A 180 5.17 -9.52 4.33
CA TYR A 180 4.13 -8.59 4.73
C TYR A 180 4.16 -7.33 3.87
N THR A 181 3.02 -6.99 3.28
CA THR A 181 2.86 -5.73 2.54
C THR A 181 2.50 -4.60 3.51
N SER A 182 3.47 -3.75 3.81
CA SER A 182 3.31 -2.47 4.49
C SER A 182 3.02 -1.34 3.48
N SER A 183 3.46 -0.11 3.74
CA SER A 183 3.28 1.03 2.85
C SER A 183 4.39 2.05 3.05
N ALA A 184 4.90 2.67 1.98
CA ALA A 184 5.84 3.79 2.08
C ALA A 184 5.27 4.96 2.90
N ALA A 185 3.94 5.09 2.99
CA ALA A 185 3.27 6.10 3.80
C ALA A 185 3.65 6.01 5.29
N VAL A 186 4.10 4.85 5.78
CA VAL A 186 4.58 4.68 7.16
C VAL A 186 5.84 5.45 7.48
N LEU A 187 6.52 6.01 6.47
CA LEU A 187 7.73 6.83 6.58
C LEU A 187 7.48 8.31 6.21
N VAL A 188 6.25 8.64 5.77
CA VAL A 188 5.88 10.00 5.38
C VAL A 188 5.42 10.80 6.59
N ARG A 189 6.13 11.90 6.86
CA ARG A 189 5.76 12.84 7.93
C ARG A 189 4.43 13.54 7.63
N PRO A 190 3.63 13.86 8.66
CA PRO A 190 2.35 14.54 8.49
C PRO A 190 2.53 15.92 7.87
N SER A 191 1.66 16.23 6.90
CA SER A 191 1.52 17.55 6.32
C SER A 191 1.09 18.56 7.39
N LYS A 192 1.85 19.65 7.54
CA LYS A 192 1.50 20.77 8.43
C LYS A 192 0.63 21.78 7.67
N TYR A 193 -0.62 21.42 7.38
CA TYR A 193 -1.53 22.25 6.56
C TYR A 193 -1.75 23.65 7.14
N LEU A 194 -1.82 23.78 8.47
CA LEU A 194 -2.00 25.05 9.19
C LEU A 194 -0.72 25.91 9.27
N TRP A 195 0.42 25.40 8.80
CA TRP A 195 1.70 26.10 8.91
C TRP A 195 1.97 26.91 7.65
N LEU A 196 1.64 28.20 7.66
CA LEU A 196 1.67 29.10 6.48
C LEU A 196 3.05 29.34 5.84
N GLY A 197 4.09 28.56 6.17
CA GLY A 197 5.44 28.72 5.61
C GLY A 197 6.24 29.89 6.21
N LEU A 198 5.68 30.60 7.20
CA LEU A 198 6.35 31.71 7.90
C LEU A 198 7.64 31.29 8.64
N PHE A 199 7.85 30.00 8.85
CA PHE A 199 9.03 29.43 9.50
C PHE A 199 9.84 28.52 8.55
N GLY A 200 9.74 28.77 7.24
CA GLY A 200 10.44 28.05 6.18
C GLY A 200 9.56 27.09 5.39
N THR A 201 10.05 26.64 4.24
CA THR A 201 9.48 25.54 3.46
C THR A 201 10.13 24.23 3.88
N ARG A 202 9.36 23.13 3.87
CA ARG A 202 9.93 21.80 4.04
C ARG A 202 10.33 21.26 2.67
N PRO A 203 11.57 20.75 2.50
CA PRO A 203 11.91 20.04 1.28
C PRO A 203 11.01 18.81 1.11
N GLY A 204 10.80 18.40 -0.14
CA GLY A 204 10.12 17.14 -0.43
C GLY A 204 10.81 15.97 0.28
N ALA A 205 10.04 14.99 0.74
CA ALA A 205 10.59 13.80 1.37
C ALA A 205 10.91 12.76 0.29
N VAL A 206 12.17 12.37 0.20
CA VAL A 206 12.59 11.12 -0.45
C VAL A 206 12.65 10.07 0.65
N VAL A 207 12.00 8.93 0.41
CA VAL A 207 11.89 7.84 1.37
C VAL A 207 12.50 6.60 0.72
N GLY A 208 13.36 5.93 1.46
CA GLY A 208 14.02 4.68 1.08
C GLY A 208 14.16 3.75 2.29
N ASP A 209 14.83 2.62 2.08
CA ASP A 209 15.03 1.61 3.12
C ASP A 209 15.95 2.08 4.26
N ASP A 210 16.79 3.09 3.99
CA ASP A 210 17.69 3.75 4.93
C ASP A 210 17.02 4.88 5.72
N THR A 211 15.77 5.21 5.41
CA THR A 211 15.04 6.30 6.07
C THR A 211 14.69 5.91 7.50
N GLN A 212 15.07 6.76 8.45
CA GLN A 212 14.82 6.54 9.87
C GLN A 212 13.31 6.50 10.17
N GLU A 213 12.89 5.54 10.99
CA GLU A 213 11.49 5.34 11.41
C GLU A 213 11.07 6.31 12.53
N ASP A 214 11.40 7.61 12.40
CA ASP A 214 11.29 8.62 13.46
C ASP A 214 10.01 9.48 13.41
N ILE A 215 8.86 8.90 13.04
CA ILE A 215 7.66 9.73 12.81
C ILE A 215 6.95 10.08 14.13
N PRO A 216 6.97 11.36 14.55
CA PRO A 216 6.46 11.74 15.86
C PRO A 216 4.92 11.76 15.92
N ARG A 217 4.23 11.81 14.77
CA ARG A 217 2.77 11.86 14.71
C ARG A 217 2.23 11.21 13.46
N LEU A 218 1.32 10.26 13.65
CA LEU A 218 0.66 9.53 12.59
C LEU A 218 -0.50 10.33 12.00
N THR A 219 -0.68 10.26 10.69
CA THR A 219 -1.72 11.03 9.99
C THR A 219 -3.10 10.39 10.08
N ASN A 220 -3.18 9.06 10.09
CA ASN A 220 -4.43 8.30 10.09
C ASN A 220 -4.26 6.92 10.77
N HIS A 221 -5.39 6.23 10.98
CA HIS A 221 -5.41 4.92 11.61
C HIS A 221 -4.83 3.81 10.73
N TYR A 222 -4.97 3.90 9.41
CA TYR A 222 -4.37 2.94 8.47
C TYR A 222 -2.85 2.85 8.66
N ILE A 223 -2.13 3.97 8.67
CA ILE A 223 -0.68 4.01 8.87
C ILE A 223 -0.31 3.46 10.25
N SER A 224 -1.07 3.83 11.30
CA SER A 224 -0.82 3.32 12.64
C SER A 224 -0.92 1.80 12.73
N THR A 225 -1.89 1.23 12.04
CA THR A 225 -2.11 -0.23 12.04
C THR A 225 -1.10 -0.97 11.17
N LYS A 226 -0.61 -0.36 10.08
CA LYS A 226 0.52 -0.91 9.30
C LYS A 226 1.82 -0.92 10.10
N ILE A 227 2.15 0.15 10.83
CA ILE A 227 3.33 0.19 11.71
C ILE A 227 3.23 -0.87 12.82
N GLU A 228 2.06 -1.04 13.41
CA GLU A 228 1.84 -2.09 14.42
C GLU A 228 1.95 -3.50 13.82
N GLY A 229 1.43 -3.70 12.61
CA GLY A 229 1.63 -4.93 11.83
C GLY A 229 3.11 -5.22 11.55
N GLU A 230 3.90 -4.22 11.15
CA GLU A 230 5.35 -4.38 10.96
C GLU A 230 6.04 -4.85 12.24
N LYS A 231 5.69 -4.27 13.39
CA LYS A 231 6.26 -4.70 14.69
C LYS A 231 5.95 -6.16 14.98
N LEU A 232 4.71 -6.60 14.74
CA LEU A 232 4.32 -8.01 14.92
C LEU A 232 5.11 -8.94 14.00
N VAL A 233 5.25 -8.57 12.73
CA VAL A 233 5.98 -9.37 11.73
C VAL A 233 7.47 -9.43 12.05
N ARG A 234 8.10 -8.29 12.38
CA ARG A 234 9.51 -8.24 12.81
C ARG A 234 9.75 -9.11 14.05
N ALA A 235 8.85 -9.07 15.02
CA ALA A 235 8.93 -9.89 16.23
C ALA A 235 8.76 -11.39 15.96
N ALA A 236 8.06 -11.77 14.89
CA ALA A 236 7.88 -13.16 14.48
C ALA A 236 9.09 -13.73 13.72
N ASN A 237 10.05 -12.90 13.30
CA ASN A 237 11.22 -13.32 12.54
C ASN A 237 12.08 -14.32 13.32
N GLY A 238 12.39 -15.46 12.70
CA GLY A 238 13.11 -16.58 13.32
C GLY A 238 12.24 -17.41 14.27
N GLY A 239 11.05 -16.94 14.64
CA GLY A 239 10.09 -17.67 15.48
C GLY A 239 9.65 -18.95 14.78
N LYS A 240 9.92 -20.10 15.41
CA LYS A 240 9.67 -21.45 14.86
C LYS A 240 10.24 -21.65 13.43
N GLY A 241 11.36 -21.00 13.11
CA GLY A 241 12.04 -21.16 11.81
C GLY A 241 11.52 -20.28 10.67
N ILE A 242 10.47 -19.47 10.89
CA ILE A 242 9.89 -18.61 9.86
C ILE A 242 10.79 -17.40 9.61
N ARG A 243 11.14 -17.14 8.35
CA ARG A 243 11.78 -15.87 7.94
C ARG A 243 10.72 -14.86 7.57
N THR A 244 10.88 -13.61 7.98
CA THR A 244 9.92 -12.55 7.64
C THR A 244 10.54 -11.50 6.75
N GLY A 245 9.77 -10.99 5.79
CA GLY A 245 10.11 -9.84 4.97
C GLY A 245 9.00 -8.79 5.01
N ILE A 246 9.36 -7.51 4.96
CA ILE A 246 8.40 -6.40 4.96
C ILE A 246 8.66 -5.55 3.72
N LEU A 247 7.63 -5.35 2.90
CA LEU A 247 7.69 -4.50 1.72
C LEU A 247 6.91 -3.22 1.98
N ARG A 248 7.45 -2.07 1.62
CA ARG A 248 6.80 -0.75 1.77
C ARG A 248 6.49 -0.14 0.41
N PRO A 249 5.53 -0.70 -0.37
CA PRO A 249 5.18 -0.14 -1.66
C PRO A 249 4.65 1.29 -1.52
N GLY A 250 4.96 2.11 -2.53
CA GLY A 250 4.37 3.44 -2.70
C GLY A 250 2.89 3.38 -3.09
N MET A 251 2.34 4.52 -3.50
CA MET A 251 0.97 4.57 -4.04
C MET A 251 0.92 3.84 -5.40
N CYS A 252 0.43 2.61 -5.40
CA CYS A 252 0.16 1.87 -6.62
C CYS A 252 -1.06 2.46 -7.32
N VAL A 253 -0.90 2.89 -8.57
CA VAL A 253 -1.99 3.37 -9.42
C VAL A 253 -2.10 2.40 -10.60
N GLN A 254 -3.27 1.81 -10.79
CA GLN A 254 -3.57 1.01 -11.98
C GLN A 254 -4.30 1.85 -13.02
N ARG A 255 -4.09 1.53 -14.30
CA ARG A 255 -4.93 2.02 -15.39
C ARG A 255 -6.40 1.71 -15.05
N GLY A 256 -7.26 2.74 -15.04
CA GLY A 256 -8.68 2.63 -14.67
C GLY A 256 -9.03 2.85 -13.20
N CYS A 257 -8.06 2.92 -12.26
CA CYS A 257 -8.33 3.29 -10.86
C CYS A 257 -8.49 4.80 -10.64
N LEU A 258 -8.20 5.63 -11.66
CA LEU A 258 -8.38 7.07 -11.60
C LEU A 258 -9.85 7.44 -11.87
N PHE A 259 -10.71 7.30 -10.87
CA PHE A 259 -11.92 8.13 -10.79
C PHE A 259 -11.52 9.52 -10.25
N LEU A 260 -10.67 10.25 -10.98
CA LEU A 260 -10.64 11.70 -10.83
C LEU A 260 -11.81 12.26 -11.64
N HIS A 261 -13.00 12.24 -11.03
CA HIS A 261 -14.02 13.23 -11.36
C HIS A 261 -13.50 14.58 -10.85
N LEU A 262 -12.62 15.21 -11.64
CA LEU A 262 -12.47 16.65 -11.60
C LEU A 262 -13.57 17.20 -12.51
N GLN A 263 -14.72 17.51 -11.89
CA GLN A 263 -15.64 18.51 -12.44
C GLN A 263 -15.02 19.90 -12.26
#